data_AF-A0AAU5M9Z5-F1
#
_entry.id   AF-A0AAU5M9Z5-F1
#
_cell.length_a   1.000
_cell.length_b   1.000
_cell.length_c   1.000
_cell.angle_alpha   90.00
_cell.angle_beta   90.00
_cell.angle_gamma   90.00
#
_symmetry.space_group_name_H-M   'P 1'
#
loop_
_entity.id
_entity.type
_entity.pdbx_description
1 polymer ?
#
loop_
_entity_poly.entity_id
_entity_poly.type
_entity_poly.pdbx_seq_one_letter_code
_entity_poly.pdbx_strand_id
1 'polypeptide(L)' 'MSNDEQFLHELEVEVDADIRLNAAGTPPEDDADWVLDPYEAQAETADLNSLKAAIEVLEGEDQPYPPAEN' A
#
# COMPACT_ATOMS: atom_id res chain seq x y z
N MET A 1 10.06 8.94 -16.35
CA MET A 1 8.95 8.67 -15.44
C MET A 1 8.12 9.93 -15.33
N SER A 2 6.80 9.82 -15.41
CA SER A 2 5.88 10.91 -15.13
C SER A 2 5.94 11.28 -13.64
N ASN A 3 5.48 12.47 -13.26
CA ASN A 3 5.39 12.83 -11.83
C ASN A 3 4.44 11.88 -11.08
N ASP A 4 3.43 11.35 -11.78
CA ASP A 4 2.44 10.44 -11.20
C ASP A 4 3.05 9.04 -10.98
N GLU A 5 3.84 8.52 -11.93
CA GLU A 5 4.61 7.28 -11.74
C GLU A 5 5.59 7.38 -10.56
N GLN A 6 6.26 8.53 -10.39
CA GLN A 6 7.17 8.72 -9.25
C GLN A 6 6.42 8.74 -7.92
N PHE A 7 5.28 9.44 -7.86
CA PHE A 7 4.42 9.47 -6.67
C PHE A 7 3.86 8.10 -6.31
N LEU A 8 3.39 7.32 -7.30
CA LEU A 8 2.87 5.97 -7.09
C LEU A 8 3.95 5.02 -6.57
N HIS A 9 5.16 5.11 -7.11
CA HIS A 9 6.29 4.30 -6.63
C HIS A 9 6.70 4.64 -5.19
N GLU A 10 6.75 5.93 -4.84
CA GLU A 10 7.04 6.36 -3.46
C GLU A 10 5.94 5.85 -2.50
N LEU A 11 4.68 5.92 -2.90
CA LEU A 11 3.54 5.40 -2.13
C LEU A 11 3.58 3.88 -1.98
N GLU A 12 3.95 3.14 -3.03
CA GLU A 12 4.12 1.68 -2.98
C GLU A 12 5.15 1.29 -1.90
N VAL A 13 6.29 1.99 -1.85
CA VAL A 13 7.36 1.74 -0.86
C VAL A 13 6.87 1.94 0.57
N GLU A 14 6.08 2.98 0.82
CA GLU A 14 5.51 3.28 2.14
C GLU A 14 4.50 2.20 2.57
N VAL A 15 3.56 1.83 1.69
CA VAL A 15 2.56 0.80 1.96
C VAL A 15 3.22 -0.56 2.24
N ASP A 16 4.29 -0.90 1.51
CA ASP A 16 5.04 -2.13 1.72
C ASP A 16 5.75 -2.17 3.09
N ALA A 17 6.21 -1.02 3.58
CA ALA A 17 6.79 -0.90 4.91
C ALA A 17 5.72 -1.13 5.99
N ASP A 18 4.54 -0.53 5.85
CA ASP A 18 3.43 -0.66 6.80
C ASP A 18 2.90 -2.10 6.86
N ILE A 19 2.76 -2.77 5.71
CA ILE A 19 2.36 -4.18 5.66
C ILE A 19 3.34 -5.06 6.44
N ARG A 20 4.65 -4.83 6.28
CA ARG A 20 5.68 -5.60 6.99
C ARG A 20 5.66 -5.31 8.48
N LEU A 21 5.38 -4.08 8.87
CA LEU A 21 5.30 -3.65 10.26
C LEU A 21 4.09 -4.29 10.96
N ASN A 22 2.93 -4.28 10.30
CA ASN A 22 1.72 -4.97 10.76
C ASN A 22 1.93 -6.50 10.86
N ALA A 23 2.58 -7.10 9.86
CA ALA A 23 2.87 -8.54 9.86
C ALA A 23 3.86 -8.98 10.95
N ALA A 24 4.77 -8.09 11.37
CA ALA A 24 5.71 -8.37 12.45
C ALA A 24 5.00 -8.55 13.81
N GLY A 25 3.77 -8.02 13.95
CA GLY A 25 2.98 -8.15 15.18
C GLY A 25 3.68 -7.60 16.41
N THR A 26 4.69 -6.73 16.22
CA THR A 26 5.52 -6.18 17.29
C THR A 26 4.70 -5.12 18.01
N PRO A 27 4.26 -5.37 19.26
CA PRO A 27 3.67 -4.31 20.05
C PRO A 27 4.76 -3.26 20.31
N PRO A 28 4.40 -1.98 20.39
CA PRO A 28 5.33 -0.96 20.88
C PRO A 28 5.97 -1.39 22.22
N GLU A 29 7.26 -1.08 22.41
CA GLU A 29 7.97 -1.40 23.66
C GLU A 29 7.44 -0.60 24.88
N ASP A 30 6.60 0.40 24.65
CA ASP A 30 5.99 1.20 25.71
C ASP A 30 4.60 0.63 26.02
N ASP A 31 4.28 0.43 27.31
CA ASP A 31 2.99 -0.01 27.86
C ASP A 31 1.89 1.00 27.52
N ALA A 32 1.51 1.04 26.26
CA ALA A 32 0.76 2.14 25.73
C ALA A 32 -0.69 1.73 25.56
N ASP A 33 -1.59 2.56 26.09
CA ASP A 33 -3.05 2.44 25.99
C ASP A 33 -3.59 2.43 24.55
N TRP A 34 -2.71 2.39 23.54
CA TRP A 34 -3.01 2.31 22.11
C TRP A 34 -2.76 0.94 21.48
N VAL A 35 -2.47 -0.13 22.25
CA VAL A 35 -2.41 -1.49 21.68
C VAL A 35 -3.67 -1.74 20.84
N LEU A 36 -3.48 -1.78 19.52
CA LEU A 36 -4.55 -1.96 18.55
C LEU A 36 -5.26 -3.29 18.82
N ASP A 37 -6.58 -3.26 18.83
CA ASP A 37 -7.37 -4.49 18.91
C ASP A 37 -7.00 -5.37 17.70
N PRO A 38 -6.81 -6.69 17.88
CA PRO A 38 -6.52 -7.61 16.77
C PRO A 38 -7.50 -7.54 15.59
N TYR A 39 -8.74 -7.10 15.82
CA TYR A 39 -9.74 -6.85 14.79
C TYR A 39 -9.46 -5.56 14.02
N GLU A 40 -9.05 -4.48 14.69
CA GLU A 40 -8.65 -3.23 14.05
C GLU A 40 -7.39 -3.44 13.19
N ALA A 41 -6.39 -4.18 13.71
CA ALA A 41 -5.19 -4.52 12.96
C ALA A 41 -5.48 -5.37 11.70
N GLN A 42 -6.48 -6.26 11.76
CA GLN A 42 -6.93 -7.04 10.60
C GLN A 42 -7.65 -6.18 9.56
N ALA A 43 -8.49 -5.24 10.01
CA ALA A 43 -9.19 -4.30 9.12
C ALA A 43 -8.19 -3.41 8.39
N GLU A 44 -7.23 -2.83 9.12
CA GLU A 44 -6.16 -2.01 8.54
C GLU A 44 -5.30 -2.79 7.54
N THR A 45 -4.98 -4.05 7.85
CA THR A 45 -4.27 -4.93 6.91
C THR A 45 -5.07 -5.16 5.63
N ALA A 46 -6.39 -5.34 5.71
CA ALA A 46 -7.23 -5.51 4.53
C ALA A 46 -7.28 -4.24 3.68
N ASP A 47 -7.38 -3.07 4.32
CA ASP A 47 -7.40 -1.77 3.65
C ASP A 47 -6.07 -1.48 2.94
N LEU A 48 -4.93 -1.74 3.59
CA LEU A 48 -3.59 -1.57 2.97
C LEU A 48 -3.39 -2.48 1.76
N ASN A 49 -3.82 -3.75 1.84
CA ASN A 49 -3.75 -4.66 0.70
C ASN A 49 -4.65 -4.20 -0.45
N SER A 50 -5.84 -3.67 -0.14
CA SER A 50 -6.73 -3.10 -1.17
C SER A 50 -6.11 -1.87 -1.83
N LEU A 51 -5.44 -1.00 -1.06
CA LEU A 51 -4.74 0.17 -1.58
C LEU A 51 -3.58 -0.23 -2.49
N LYS A 52 -2.77 -1.21 -2.07
CA LYS A 52 -1.69 -1.75 -2.88
C LYS A 52 -2.19 -2.26 -4.24
N ALA A 53 -3.26 -3.06 -4.25
CA ALA A 53 -3.84 -3.55 -5.49
C ALA A 53 -4.35 -2.42 -6.41
N ALA A 54 -4.87 -1.33 -5.85
CA ALA A 54 -5.29 -0.17 -6.63
C ALA A 54 -4.10 0.57 -7.25
N ILE A 55 -2.99 0.71 -6.52
CA ILE A 55 -1.75 1.31 -7.03
C ILE A 55 -1.20 0.48 -8.19
N GLU A 56 -1.08 -0.84 -8.02
CA GLU A 56 -0.58 -1.76 -9.06
C GLU A 56 -1.41 -1.66 -10.37
N VAL A 57 -2.74 -1.49 -10.25
CA VAL A 57 -3.61 -1.29 -11.42
C VAL A 57 -3.31 0.04 -12.11
N LEU A 58 -3.20 1.14 -11.34
CA LEU A 58 -2.98 2.47 -11.90
C LEU A 58 -1.59 2.61 -12.55
N GLU A 59 -0.56 2.01 -11.97
CA GLU A 59 0.78 1.95 -12.59
C GLU A 59 0.78 1.15 -13.90
N GLY A 60 -0.06 0.12 -14.01
CA GLY A 60 -0.25 -0.65 -15.24
C GLY A 60 -1.04 0.09 -16.33
N GLU A 61 -1.96 0.98 -15.93
CA GLU A 61 -2.80 1.77 -16.84
C GLU A 61 -2.07 2.96 -17.49
N ASP A 62 -0.91 3.38 -16.97
CA ASP A 62 -0.04 4.40 -17.61
C ASP A 62 0.73 3.85 -18.83
N GLN A 63 0.54 2.56 -19.17
CA GLN A 63 1.00 2.05 -20.46
C GLN A 63 0.25 2.75 -21.60
N PRO A 64 0.96 3.46 -22.51
CA PRO A 64 0.30 4.12 -23.63
C PRO A 64 -0.43 3.08 -24.47
N TYR A 65 -1.74 3.29 -24.64
CA TYR A 65 -2.58 2.50 -25.56
C TYR A 65 -1.81 2.26 -26.87
N PRO A 66 -1.70 1.02 -27.36
CA PRO A 66 -1.12 0.78 -28.67
C PRO A 66 -1.94 1.59 -29.69
N PRO A 67 -1.30 2.32 -30.62
CA PRO A 67 -2.02 3.11 -31.59
C PRO A 67 -2.97 2.19 -32.35
N ALA A 68 -4.25 2.57 -32.44
CA ALA A 68 -5.23 1.84 -33.22
C ALA A 68 -4.70 1.71 -34.66
N GLU A 69 -4.37 0.49 -35.06
CA GLU A 69 -3.99 0.18 -36.44
C GLU A 69 -5.24 0.43 -37.32
N ASN A 70 -5.10 1.35 -38.29
CA ASN A 70 -6.12 1.66 -39.29
C ASN A 70 -6.27 0.53 -40.31
#